data_AF-A0A4U8S347-F1
#
_entry.id   AF-A0A4U8S347-F1
#
_cell.length_a   1.000
_cell.length_b   1.000
_cell.length_c   1.000
_cell.angle_alpha   90.00
_cell.angle_beta   90.00
_cell.angle_gamma   90.00
#
_symmetry.space_group_name_H-M   'P 1'
#
loop_
_entity.id
_entity.type
_entity.pdbx_description
1 polymer ?
#
loop_
_entity_poly.entity_id
_entity_poly.type
_entity_poly.pdbx_seq_one_letter_code
_entity_poly.pdbx_strand_id
1 'polypeptide(L)'
;MKKVTLLLIGLLFWGCDSQYTQETTLKTLKSHAFQAFYGMPRYDSNNDFDKKINEIVEVIMKEHNIPQDLKQNFTNCIHYTLWNKSDEVTLDIPIKSCVGDYNNNILQNTTYFNPSFVMGNFSSWDGSNAIVERFIKSNMNDEQSYKHIKTTYAIRGIENPQNISIITNFSGKNAFGGVVKQTAHLKLGSKGEILEAEGY
;
A
#
# COMPACT_ATOMS: atom_id res chain seq x y z
N MET A 1 -56.30 -16.69 12.55
CA MET A 1 -55.34 -15.73 11.97
C MET A 1 -54.07 -16.50 11.60
N LYS A 2 -53.75 -16.60 10.31
CA LYS A 2 -52.61 -17.39 9.80
C LYS A 2 -51.31 -16.60 10.03
N LYS A 3 -50.31 -17.26 10.63
CA LYS A 3 -48.92 -16.79 10.67
C LYS A 3 -48.35 -16.82 9.25
N VAL A 4 -47.94 -15.67 8.73
CA VAL A 4 -47.16 -15.59 7.49
C VAL A 4 -45.70 -15.56 7.89
N THR A 5 -45.03 -16.69 7.70
CA THR A 5 -43.57 -16.79 7.74
C THR A 5 -43.06 -16.29 6.40
N LEU A 6 -42.38 -15.15 6.38
CA LEU A 6 -41.71 -14.64 5.17
C LEU A 6 -40.40 -15.43 4.98
N LEU A 7 -40.42 -16.42 4.11
CA LEU A 7 -39.20 -16.99 3.52
C LEU A 7 -38.69 -15.99 2.47
N LEU A 8 -37.56 -15.33 2.73
CA LEU A 8 -36.79 -14.67 1.67
C LEU A 8 -35.92 -15.74 0.98
N ILE A 9 -36.40 -16.22 -0.17
CA ILE A 9 -35.61 -16.95 -1.16
C ILE A 9 -34.98 -15.91 -2.10
N GLY A 10 -33.68 -16.09 -2.35
CA GLY A 10 -32.76 -15.02 -2.74
C GLY A 10 -32.86 -14.47 -4.16
N LEU A 11 -32.10 -13.40 -4.36
CA LEU A 11 -31.53 -13.00 -5.64
C LEU A 11 -30.03 -12.83 -5.39
N LEU A 12 -29.23 -13.80 -5.86
CA LEU A 12 -27.79 -13.67 -6.02
C LEU A 12 -27.52 -12.64 -7.11
N PHE A 13 -27.47 -11.37 -6.74
CA PHE A 13 -26.88 -10.34 -7.57
C PHE A 13 -25.35 -10.54 -7.54
N TRP A 14 -24.81 -11.10 -8.63
CA TRP A 14 -23.40 -11.00 -8.98
C TRP A 14 -23.08 -9.55 -9.37
N GLY A 15 -23.01 -8.70 -8.35
CA GLY A 15 -22.68 -7.29 -8.43
C GLY A 15 -22.32 -6.77 -7.04
N CYS A 16 -21.37 -7.42 -6.37
CA CYS A 16 -20.81 -6.90 -5.12
C CYS A 16 -19.77 -5.82 -5.44
N ASP A 17 -20.22 -4.64 -5.88
CA ASP A 17 -19.45 -3.42 -5.64
C ASP A 17 -19.71 -2.99 -4.19
N SER A 18 -19.19 -3.76 -3.23
CA SER A 18 -19.28 -3.38 -1.83
C SER A 18 -18.34 -2.19 -1.61
N GLN A 19 -18.91 -1.00 -1.40
CA GLN A 19 -18.19 0.17 -0.91
C GLN A 19 -17.38 -0.19 0.35
N TYR A 20 -16.22 0.43 0.53
CA TYR A 20 -15.48 0.28 1.78
C TYR A 20 -16.26 0.89 2.93
N THR A 21 -16.29 0.17 4.04
CA THR A 21 -16.88 0.60 5.30
C THR A 21 -15.81 0.60 6.40
N GLN A 22 -16.11 1.22 7.54
CA GLN A 22 -15.22 1.20 8.71
C GLN A 22 -14.91 -0.23 9.19
N GLU A 23 -15.80 -1.19 8.92
CA GLU A 23 -15.64 -2.62 9.25
C GLU A 23 -14.78 -3.41 8.25
N THR A 24 -14.37 -2.79 7.14
CA THR A 24 -13.53 -3.47 6.14
C THR A 24 -12.16 -3.77 6.76
N THR A 25 -11.74 -5.04 6.74
CA THR A 25 -10.45 -5.45 7.33
C THR A 25 -9.27 -4.86 6.56
N LEU A 26 -8.17 -4.55 7.27
CA LEU A 26 -6.96 -4.08 6.63
C LEU A 26 -6.33 -5.14 5.73
N LYS A 27 -6.51 -6.44 6.05
CA LYS A 27 -6.15 -7.54 5.15
C LYS A 27 -6.83 -7.42 3.78
N THR A 28 -8.13 -7.18 3.76
CA THR A 28 -8.90 -6.99 2.51
C THR A 28 -8.37 -5.78 1.74
N LEU A 29 -8.16 -4.66 2.42
CA LEU A 29 -7.66 -3.44 1.78
C LEU A 29 -6.25 -3.61 1.20
N LYS A 30 -5.33 -4.25 1.93
CA LYS A 30 -3.97 -4.55 1.44
C LYS A 30 -4.01 -5.52 0.24
N SER A 31 -4.93 -6.48 0.23
CA SER A 31 -5.17 -7.36 -0.92
C SER A 31 -5.68 -6.58 -2.15
N HIS A 32 -6.60 -5.63 -1.97
CA HIS A 32 -7.07 -4.80 -3.07
C HIS A 32 -5.99 -3.84 -3.57
N ALA A 33 -5.15 -3.30 -2.68
CA ALA A 33 -3.98 -2.52 -3.06
C ALA A 33 -2.99 -3.36 -3.89
N PHE A 34 -2.75 -4.62 -3.50
CA PHE A 34 -1.97 -5.55 -4.32
C PHE A 34 -2.57 -5.74 -5.71
N GLN A 35 -3.87 -5.99 -5.82
CA GLN A 35 -4.56 -6.13 -7.11
C GLN A 35 -4.47 -4.86 -7.97
N ALA A 36 -4.52 -3.69 -7.35
CA ALA A 36 -4.45 -2.41 -8.04
C ALA A 36 -3.03 -2.07 -8.53
N PHE A 37 -1.99 -2.46 -7.79
CA PHE A 37 -0.64 -1.92 -8.00
C PHE A 37 0.41 -2.94 -8.44
N TYR A 38 0.23 -4.23 -8.15
CA TYR A 38 1.28 -5.22 -8.39
C TYR A 38 1.65 -5.32 -9.87
N GLY A 39 2.94 -5.15 -10.16
CA GLY A 39 3.47 -5.23 -11.52
C GLY A 39 3.19 -4.00 -12.38
N MET A 40 2.49 -2.99 -11.86
CA MET A 40 2.19 -1.77 -12.61
C MET A 40 3.48 -0.96 -12.86
N PRO A 41 3.65 -0.40 -14.08
CA PRO A 41 4.88 0.30 -14.42
C PRO A 41 5.04 1.64 -13.72
N ARG A 42 3.93 2.25 -13.29
CA ARG A 42 3.85 3.55 -12.62
C ARG A 42 2.61 3.61 -11.74
N TYR A 43 2.61 4.50 -10.77
CA TYR A 43 1.42 4.82 -9.99
C TYR A 43 0.32 5.41 -10.89
N ASP A 44 -0.91 4.91 -10.75
CA ASP A 44 -2.12 5.44 -11.37
C ASP A 44 -3.15 5.70 -10.28
N SER A 45 -3.52 6.96 -10.04
CA SER A 45 -4.50 7.34 -9.03
C SER A 45 -5.95 7.01 -9.42
N ASN A 46 -6.21 6.58 -10.65
CA ASN A 46 -7.56 6.24 -11.13
C ASN A 46 -7.95 4.77 -10.93
N ASN A 47 -7.19 4.03 -10.11
CA ASN A 47 -7.50 2.66 -9.75
C ASN A 47 -8.69 2.56 -8.77
N ASP A 48 -9.32 1.39 -8.71
CA ASP A 48 -10.50 1.14 -7.87
C ASP A 48 -10.20 1.26 -6.36
N PHE A 49 -9.02 0.82 -5.92
CA PHE A 49 -8.63 0.88 -4.51
C PHE A 49 -8.56 2.33 -4.00
N ASP A 50 -7.88 3.22 -4.72
CA ASP A 50 -7.77 4.64 -4.34
C ASP A 50 -9.11 5.36 -4.44
N LYS A 51 -9.94 5.05 -5.46
CA LYS A 51 -11.29 5.61 -5.59
C LYS A 51 -12.14 5.29 -4.37
N LYS A 52 -12.22 4.01 -3.99
CA LYS A 52 -13.03 3.55 -2.85
C LYS A 52 -12.50 4.09 -1.50
N ILE A 53 -11.19 4.26 -1.34
CA ILE A 53 -10.62 4.95 -0.17
C ILE A 53 -11.00 6.43 -0.16
N ASN A 54 -10.93 7.12 -1.30
CA ASN A 54 -11.30 8.53 -1.38
C ASN A 54 -12.79 8.77 -1.09
N GLU A 55 -13.68 7.87 -1.54
CA GLU A 55 -15.11 7.93 -1.25
C GLU A 55 -15.39 7.91 0.26
N ILE A 56 -14.81 6.95 1.00
CA ILE A 56 -14.99 6.91 2.46
C ILE A 56 -14.31 8.09 3.16
N VAL A 57 -13.14 8.53 2.69
CA VAL A 57 -12.47 9.72 3.25
C VAL A 57 -13.35 10.95 3.14
N GLU A 58 -14.03 11.17 2.02
CA GLU A 58 -14.94 12.31 1.84
C GLU A 58 -16.10 12.28 2.85
N VAL A 59 -16.66 11.10 3.11
CA VAL A 59 -17.71 10.91 4.12
C VAL A 59 -17.18 11.26 5.52
N ILE A 60 -16.05 10.68 5.93
CA ILE A 60 -15.45 10.90 7.24
C ILE A 60 -15.08 12.37 7.44
N MET A 61 -14.46 13.01 6.45
CA MET A 61 -14.08 14.42 6.55
C MET A 61 -15.30 15.31 6.75
N LYS A 62 -16.41 15.02 6.05
CA LYS A 62 -17.66 15.76 6.21
C LYS A 62 -18.26 15.56 7.60
N GLU A 63 -18.28 14.33 8.10
CA GLU A 63 -18.81 14.00 9.45
C GLU A 63 -18.04 14.70 10.56
N HIS A 64 -16.72 14.84 10.41
CA HIS A 64 -15.84 15.43 11.42
C HIS A 64 -15.50 16.92 11.16
N ASN A 65 -16.15 17.56 10.18
CA ASN A 65 -15.88 18.94 9.77
C ASN A 65 -14.38 19.21 9.49
N ILE A 66 -13.72 18.26 8.84
CA ILE A 66 -12.31 18.39 8.45
C ILE A 66 -12.24 19.28 7.18
N PRO A 67 -11.47 20.38 7.18
CA PRO A 67 -11.31 21.26 6.04
C PRO A 67 -10.82 20.54 4.78
N GLN A 68 -11.34 20.93 3.62
CA GLN A 68 -11.04 20.26 2.34
C GLN A 68 -9.58 20.42 1.89
N ASP A 69 -8.89 21.48 2.30
CA ASP A 69 -7.47 21.68 2.06
C ASP A 69 -6.59 20.61 2.75
N LEU A 70 -7.09 19.97 3.82
CA LEU A 70 -6.42 18.86 4.48
C LEU A 70 -6.68 17.51 3.83
N LYS A 71 -7.54 17.42 2.81
CA LYS A 71 -7.98 16.13 2.20
C LYS A 71 -6.80 15.24 1.82
N GLN A 72 -5.83 15.79 1.09
CA GLN A 72 -4.69 14.99 0.63
C GLN A 72 -3.88 14.42 1.80
N ASN A 73 -3.63 15.23 2.82
CA ASN A 73 -2.84 14.81 3.96
C ASN A 73 -3.61 13.84 4.87
N PHE A 74 -4.92 14.04 5.01
CA PHE A 74 -5.82 13.10 5.69
C PHE A 74 -5.85 11.74 4.98
N THR A 75 -6.03 11.72 3.66
CA THR A 75 -5.93 10.49 2.85
C THR A 75 -4.57 9.82 3.04
N ASN A 76 -3.47 10.58 2.99
CA ASN A 76 -2.13 10.02 3.24
C ASN A 76 -1.98 9.45 4.65
N CYS A 77 -2.56 10.08 5.68
CA CYS A 77 -2.57 9.55 7.04
C CYS A 77 -3.29 8.19 7.11
N ILE A 78 -4.42 8.05 6.40
CA ILE A 78 -5.16 6.78 6.32
C ILE A 78 -4.28 5.70 5.70
N HIS A 79 -3.65 5.98 4.55
CA HIS A 79 -2.75 5.02 3.91
C HIS A 79 -1.53 4.70 4.79
N TYR A 80 -0.89 5.71 5.38
CA TYR A 80 0.24 5.51 6.29
C TYR A 80 -0.14 4.58 7.46
N THR A 81 -1.27 4.86 8.11
CA THR A 81 -1.73 4.08 9.25
C THR A 81 -2.15 2.67 8.83
N LEU A 82 -2.82 2.52 7.69
CA LEU A 82 -3.21 1.22 7.12
C LEU A 82 -2.01 0.26 6.99
N TRP A 83 -0.86 0.75 6.54
CA TRP A 83 0.34 -0.07 6.38
C TRP A 83 1.15 -0.27 7.66
N ASN A 84 0.90 0.51 8.71
CA ASN A 84 1.56 0.39 10.03
C ASN A 84 0.71 -0.33 11.09
N LYS A 85 -0.48 -0.83 10.72
CA LYS A 85 -1.36 -1.60 11.61
C LYS A 85 -1.49 -3.06 11.16
N SER A 86 -1.87 -3.92 12.11
CA SER A 86 -2.11 -5.35 11.90
C SER A 86 -3.17 -5.60 10.84
N ASP A 87 -3.05 -6.68 10.08
CA ASP A 87 -4.02 -7.07 9.04
C ASP A 87 -5.40 -7.44 9.61
N GLU A 88 -5.44 -7.82 10.89
CA GLU A 88 -6.64 -8.32 11.57
C GLU A 88 -7.60 -7.21 12.03
N VAL A 89 -7.12 -5.96 12.08
CA VAL A 89 -7.99 -4.83 12.45
C VAL A 89 -8.75 -4.29 11.24
N THR A 90 -9.70 -3.40 11.49
CA THR A 90 -10.55 -2.80 10.45
C THR A 90 -10.10 -1.37 10.12
N LEU A 91 -10.68 -0.81 9.04
CA LEU A 91 -10.46 0.55 8.57
C LEU A 91 -10.82 1.64 9.60
N ASP A 92 -11.70 1.30 10.55
CA ASP A 92 -12.01 2.12 11.73
C ASP A 92 -10.75 2.58 12.49
N ILE A 93 -9.72 1.72 12.60
CA ILE A 93 -8.49 2.06 13.32
C ILE A 93 -7.69 3.18 12.64
N PRO A 94 -7.34 3.10 11.33
CA PRO A 94 -6.79 4.23 10.60
C PRO A 94 -7.65 5.50 10.69
N ILE A 95 -8.97 5.38 10.53
CA ILE A 95 -9.90 6.52 10.59
C ILE A 95 -9.81 7.23 11.95
N LYS A 96 -9.97 6.48 13.05
CA LYS A 96 -9.88 7.03 14.41
C LYS A 96 -8.52 7.67 14.69
N SER A 97 -7.44 7.07 14.20
CA SER A 97 -6.09 7.63 14.35
C SER A 97 -5.99 9.00 13.67
N CYS A 98 -6.40 9.10 12.40
CA CYS A 98 -6.26 10.33 11.63
C CYS A 98 -7.24 11.44 12.06
N VAL A 99 -8.45 11.08 12.50
CA VAL A 99 -9.37 12.02 13.15
C VAL A 99 -8.79 12.51 14.47
N GLY A 100 -8.17 11.61 15.25
CA GLY A 100 -7.43 11.97 16.46
C GLY A 100 -6.30 12.97 16.16
N ASP A 101 -5.49 12.70 15.15
CA ASP A 101 -4.40 13.60 14.74
C ASP A 101 -4.92 14.96 14.30
N TYR A 102 -6.05 15.03 13.59
CA TYR A 102 -6.71 16.29 13.24
C TYR A 102 -7.15 17.08 14.48
N ASN A 103 -7.88 16.42 15.40
CA ASN A 103 -8.41 17.05 16.61
C ASN A 103 -7.30 17.59 17.54
N ASN A 104 -6.11 16.98 17.48
CA ASN A 104 -4.96 17.38 18.27
C ASN A 104 -3.99 18.31 17.52
N ASN A 105 -4.39 18.87 16.37
CA ASN A 105 -3.56 19.73 15.52
C ASN A 105 -2.27 19.07 14.99
N ILE A 106 -2.19 17.74 14.99
CA ILE A 106 -1.04 16.98 14.48
C ILE A 106 -1.08 16.90 12.96
N LEU A 107 -2.27 16.67 12.38
CA LEU A 107 -2.48 16.53 10.94
C LEU A 107 -2.08 17.80 10.17
N GLN A 108 -2.26 18.97 10.78
CA GLN A 108 -1.95 20.27 10.21
C GLN A 108 -0.44 20.53 10.16
N ASN A 109 0.32 19.88 11.05
CA ASN A 109 1.75 20.13 11.25
C ASN A 109 2.64 18.94 10.80
N THR A 110 2.03 17.80 10.47
CA THR A 110 2.72 16.60 10.01
C THR A 110 2.35 16.33 8.56
N THR A 111 3.32 16.20 7.68
CA THR A 111 3.07 15.65 6.34
C THR A 111 3.08 14.13 6.44
N TYR A 112 2.02 13.47 5.99
CA TYR A 112 1.95 12.00 5.91
C TYR A 112 2.32 11.53 4.51
N PHE A 113 3.06 10.42 4.46
CA PHE A 113 3.43 9.73 3.24
C PHE A 113 2.40 8.63 2.90
N ASN A 114 2.02 8.50 1.63
CA ASN A 114 1.23 7.35 1.17
C ASN A 114 2.16 6.24 0.65
N PRO A 115 2.33 5.11 1.37
CA PRO A 115 3.22 4.04 0.94
C PRO A 115 2.54 3.01 0.03
N SER A 116 1.25 3.16 -0.28
CA SER A 116 0.42 2.07 -0.82
C SER A 116 0.86 1.55 -2.17
N PHE A 117 1.36 2.41 -3.05
CA PHE A 117 1.83 1.96 -4.37
C PHE A 117 3.02 1.00 -4.26
N VAL A 118 4.03 1.38 -3.46
CA VAL A 118 5.22 0.56 -3.25
C VAL A 118 4.88 -0.68 -2.44
N MET A 119 4.06 -0.54 -1.40
CA MET A 119 3.67 -1.64 -0.53
C MET A 119 2.74 -2.66 -1.23
N GLY A 120 1.87 -2.21 -2.14
CA GLY A 120 1.06 -3.07 -2.99
C GLY A 120 1.88 -3.83 -4.05
N ASN A 121 3.14 -3.47 -4.27
CA ASN A 121 4.04 -4.18 -5.19
C ASN A 121 4.78 -5.35 -4.54
N PHE A 122 4.52 -5.69 -3.28
CA PHE A 122 5.05 -6.90 -2.68
C PHE A 122 4.28 -8.14 -3.13
N SER A 123 4.99 -9.10 -3.71
CA SER A 123 4.49 -10.42 -4.05
C SER A 123 4.04 -11.16 -2.81
N SER A 124 2.80 -11.66 -2.84
CA SER A 124 2.29 -12.53 -1.77
C SER A 124 2.94 -13.92 -1.77
N TRP A 125 3.70 -14.27 -2.82
CA TRP A 125 4.25 -15.62 -2.98
C TRP A 125 5.66 -15.75 -2.40
N ASP A 126 6.57 -14.86 -2.78
CA ASP A 126 7.98 -14.90 -2.38
C ASP A 126 8.41 -13.65 -1.59
N GLY A 127 7.54 -12.64 -1.46
CA GLY A 127 7.87 -11.39 -0.79
C GLY A 127 8.82 -10.48 -1.59
N SER A 128 9.07 -10.77 -2.87
CA SER A 128 9.75 -9.83 -3.78
C SER A 128 8.94 -8.54 -3.92
N ASN A 129 9.61 -7.42 -4.21
CA ASN A 129 8.91 -6.18 -4.58
C ASN A 129 9.11 -5.93 -6.07
N ALA A 130 8.02 -5.89 -6.85
CA ALA A 130 8.10 -5.87 -8.32
C ALA A 130 8.73 -4.58 -8.89
N ILE A 131 8.76 -3.48 -8.14
CA ILE A 131 9.48 -2.25 -8.54
C ILE A 131 10.99 -2.49 -8.38
N VAL A 132 11.40 -2.98 -7.21
CA VAL A 132 12.80 -3.24 -6.87
C VAL A 132 13.40 -4.36 -7.73
N GLU A 133 12.65 -5.43 -7.96
CA GLU A 133 13.10 -6.55 -8.79
C GLU A 133 13.36 -6.11 -10.24
N ARG A 134 12.47 -5.31 -10.83
CA ARG A 134 12.69 -4.75 -12.16
C ARG A 134 13.93 -3.87 -12.20
N PHE A 135 14.10 -3.02 -11.20
CA PHE A 135 15.29 -2.18 -11.08
C PHE A 135 16.57 -3.03 -11.02
N ILE A 136 16.64 -4.02 -10.12
CA ILE A 136 17.82 -4.90 -9.99
C ILE A 136 18.10 -5.62 -11.31
N LYS A 137 17.11 -6.31 -11.89
CA LYS A 137 17.27 -7.05 -13.14
C LYS A 137 17.81 -6.16 -14.28
N SER A 138 17.28 -4.95 -14.41
CA SER A 138 17.71 -4.00 -15.46
C SER A 138 19.16 -3.52 -15.31
N ASN A 139 19.77 -3.69 -14.13
CA ASN A 139 21.15 -3.32 -13.85
C ASN A 139 22.10 -4.54 -13.75
N MET A 140 21.57 -5.77 -13.87
CA MET A 140 22.39 -6.98 -13.85
C MET A 140 23.02 -7.28 -15.22
N ASN A 141 24.18 -7.95 -15.20
CA ASN A 141 24.83 -8.45 -16.41
C ASN A 141 24.01 -9.52 -17.16
N ASP A 142 23.34 -10.41 -16.41
CA ASP A 142 22.44 -11.44 -16.94
C ASP A 142 21.12 -11.38 -16.15
N GLU A 143 20.15 -10.62 -16.65
CA GLU A 143 18.85 -10.43 -16.00
C GLU A 143 18.10 -11.76 -15.73
N GLN A 144 18.29 -12.75 -16.60
CA GLN A 144 17.60 -14.04 -16.54
C GLN A 144 18.15 -14.92 -15.41
N SER A 145 19.36 -14.62 -14.95
CA SER A 145 19.97 -15.31 -13.83
C SER A 145 19.46 -14.88 -12.45
N TYR A 146 18.68 -13.79 -12.38
CA TYR A 146 18.15 -13.27 -11.12
C TYR A 146 17.32 -14.32 -10.39
N LYS A 147 17.61 -14.50 -9.10
CA LYS A 147 16.78 -15.25 -8.16
C LYS A 147 16.62 -14.46 -6.89
N HIS A 148 15.37 -14.15 -6.56
CA HIS A 148 15.01 -13.55 -5.28
C HIS A 148 15.34 -14.52 -4.12
N ILE A 149 15.80 -13.97 -2.99
CA ILE A 149 16.05 -14.73 -1.77
C ILE A 149 15.18 -14.20 -0.63
N LYS A 150 15.23 -12.89 -0.37
CA LYS A 150 14.48 -12.26 0.73
C LYS A 150 14.40 -10.76 0.52
N THR A 151 13.25 -10.16 0.84
CA THR A 151 13.11 -8.71 0.96
C THR A 151 12.67 -8.32 2.36
N THR A 152 13.17 -7.20 2.86
CA THR A 152 12.69 -6.53 4.08
C THR A 152 12.47 -5.05 3.79
N TYR A 153 11.60 -4.37 4.53
CA TYR A 153 11.31 -2.95 4.34
C TYR A 153 11.10 -2.20 5.65
N ALA A 154 11.21 -0.88 5.59
CA ALA A 154 10.81 0.05 6.63
C ALA A 154 10.13 1.28 6.01
N ILE A 155 8.95 1.64 6.52
CA ILE A 155 8.20 2.83 6.08
C ILE A 155 8.62 4.01 6.95
N ARG A 156 9.32 4.97 6.35
CA ARG A 156 9.73 6.24 6.98
C ARG A 156 8.75 7.34 6.53
N GLY A 157 7.50 7.24 6.97
CA GLY A 157 6.38 7.98 6.37
C GLY A 157 6.01 9.32 7.03
N ILE A 158 6.63 9.66 8.15
CA ILE A 158 6.46 10.93 8.88
C ILE A 158 7.80 11.60 9.20
N GLU A 159 8.90 10.98 8.78
CA GLU A 159 10.27 11.49 8.93
C GLU A 159 10.64 12.39 7.74
N ASN A 160 11.72 13.17 7.88
CA ASN A 160 12.26 13.96 6.80
C ASN A 160 13.71 13.52 6.48
N PRO A 161 13.99 12.94 5.29
CA PRO A 161 13.09 12.74 4.15
C PRO A 161 12.15 11.53 4.29
N GLN A 162 10.93 11.66 3.77
CA GLN A 162 9.98 10.54 3.71
C GLN A 162 10.39 9.54 2.64
N ASN A 163 10.40 8.25 2.97
CA ASN A 163 10.72 7.20 2.02
C ASN A 163 10.25 5.81 2.51
N ILE A 164 10.38 4.82 1.63
CA ILE A 164 10.37 3.42 2.00
C ILE A 164 11.76 2.85 1.75
N SER A 165 12.44 2.43 2.80
CA SER A 165 13.70 1.71 2.69
C SER A 165 13.40 0.24 2.41
N ILE A 166 13.96 -0.33 1.33
CA ILE A 166 13.83 -1.74 0.95
C ILE A 166 15.22 -2.35 0.84
N ILE A 167 15.39 -3.53 1.44
CA ILE A 167 16.61 -4.33 1.33
C ILE A 167 16.24 -5.66 0.69
N THR A 168 16.85 -5.98 -0.45
CA THR A 168 16.60 -7.22 -1.19
C THR A 168 17.89 -8.03 -1.32
N ASN A 169 17.86 -9.24 -0.79
CA ASN A 169 18.88 -10.26 -1.05
C ASN A 169 18.47 -11.05 -2.30
N PHE A 170 19.41 -11.22 -3.21
CA PHE A 170 19.21 -11.96 -4.46
C PHE A 170 20.49 -12.70 -4.86
N SER A 171 20.38 -13.57 -5.87
CA SER A 171 21.54 -14.13 -6.55
C SER A 171 21.44 -13.95 -8.06
N GLY A 172 22.58 -13.96 -8.73
CA GLY A 172 22.69 -13.78 -10.17
C GLY A 172 24.08 -14.09 -10.69
N LYS A 173 24.22 -14.23 -12.01
CA LYS A 173 25.53 -14.38 -12.66
C LYS A 173 26.23 -13.03 -12.77
N ASN A 174 27.49 -13.00 -12.38
CA ASN A 174 28.38 -11.87 -12.63
C ASN A 174 28.94 -11.90 -14.07
N ALA A 175 29.77 -10.92 -14.42
CA ALA A 175 30.41 -10.80 -15.73
C ALA A 175 31.32 -11.99 -16.11
N PHE A 176 31.74 -12.80 -15.14
CA PHE A 176 32.56 -14.00 -15.36
C PHE A 176 31.73 -15.29 -15.41
N GLY A 177 30.39 -15.19 -15.40
CA GLY A 177 29.48 -16.32 -15.44
C GLY A 177 29.28 -17.05 -14.10
N GLY A 178 29.94 -16.61 -13.03
CA GLY A 178 29.78 -17.17 -11.69
C GLY A 178 28.50 -16.67 -11.00
N VAL A 179 27.77 -17.57 -10.33
CA VAL A 179 26.58 -17.19 -9.54
C VAL A 179 27.02 -16.66 -8.18
N VAL A 180 26.66 -15.41 -7.89
CA VAL A 180 26.97 -14.71 -6.64
C VAL A 180 25.70 -14.28 -5.92
N LYS A 181 25.77 -14.13 -4.59
CA LYS A 181 24.72 -13.51 -3.77
C LYS A 181 25.04 -12.04 -3.56
N GLN A 182 24.03 -11.19 -3.65
CA GLN A 182 24.15 -9.74 -3.49
C GLN A 182 23.00 -9.20 -2.63
N THR A 183 23.19 -7.99 -2.12
CA THR A 183 22.21 -7.30 -1.28
C THR A 183 22.04 -5.87 -1.80
N ALA A 184 20.88 -5.60 -2.39
CA ALA A 184 20.51 -4.28 -2.84
C ALA A 184 19.82 -3.50 -1.70
N HIS A 185 20.24 -2.25 -1.50
CA HIS A 185 19.58 -1.31 -0.59
C HIS A 185 18.98 -0.19 -1.44
N LEU A 186 17.67 0.05 -1.31
CA LEU A 186 16.96 1.07 -2.07
C LEU A 186 16.10 1.94 -1.15
N LYS A 187 16.00 3.22 -1.47
CA LYS A 187 14.98 4.12 -0.91
C LYS A 187 14.01 4.54 -2.01
N LEU A 188 12.72 4.37 -1.76
CA LEU A 188 11.67 4.69 -2.72
C LEU A 188 10.78 5.83 -2.24
N GLY A 189 10.37 6.68 -3.18
CA GLY A 189 9.31 7.68 -3.00
C GLY A 189 7.92 7.06 -3.05
N SER A 190 6.89 7.88 -2.84
CA SER A 190 5.49 7.41 -2.70
C SER A 190 4.94 6.83 -4.00
N LYS A 191 5.47 7.24 -5.15
CA LYS A 191 5.06 6.75 -6.47
C LYS A 191 6.07 5.74 -7.04
N GLY A 192 6.94 5.21 -6.20
CA GLY A 192 7.93 4.21 -6.57
C GLY A 192 9.16 4.79 -7.27
N GLU A 193 9.39 6.10 -7.17
CA GLU A 193 10.63 6.70 -7.64
C GLU A 193 11.81 6.13 -6.86
N ILE A 194 12.88 5.68 -7.53
CA ILE A 194 14.12 5.29 -6.85
C ILE A 194 14.86 6.58 -6.44
N LEU A 195 14.89 6.86 -5.14
CA LEU A 195 15.55 8.05 -4.58
C LEU A 195 17.04 7.78 -4.35
N GLU A 196 17.35 6.57 -3.87
CA GLU A 196 18.70 6.09 -3.61
C GLU A 196 18.75 4.58 -3.90
N ALA A 197 19.87 4.09 -4.42
CA ALA A 197 20.11 2.66 -4.59
C ALA A 197 21.62 2.34 -4.50
N GLU A 198 21.96 1.23 -3.85
CA GLU A 198 23.34 0.69 -3.77
C GLU A 198 23.35 -0.85 -3.69
N GLY A 199 24.48 -1.48 -4.05
CA GLY A 199 24.71 -2.92 -3.83
C GLY A 199 24.01 -3.91 -4.79
N TYR A 200 23.70 -3.50 -6.02
CA TYR A 200 22.97 -4.31 -7.02
C TYR A 200 23.80 -4.63 -8.27
#